data_AF-A0AAD8XVP5-F1
#
_entry.id   AF-A0AAD8XVP5-F1
#
_cell.length_a   1.000
_cell.length_b   1.000
_cell.length_c   1.000
_cell.angle_alpha   90.00
_cell.angle_beta   90.00
_cell.angle_gamma   90.00
#
_symmetry.space_group_name_H-M   'P 1'
#
loop_
_entity.id
_entity.type
_entity.pdbx_description
1 polymer ?
#
loop_
_entity_poly.entity_id
_entity_poly.type
_entity_poly.pdbx_seq_one_letter_code
_entity_poly.pdbx_strand_id
1 'polypeptide(L)'
;MGDCKEYEDCGYLEKGALTIQVGIKLDEFIPKNPASSFMRKLFNDENSADVVFEICEQQKSDSESDRKRAKTSTEKLYHAHRFILQHYSAELSAICATSDGMTPIITDVKPEVFRHLLYYVYGGDISDDDFAVHEKDFINSADKYGVTNLKLEAEVWYVNNTEITIDNVIDSLLYADAMNCALLKESVMDFIVESKEEVMQRVSFQDVPGDVCKDLLAAMSRHYEKDSPGDDVEDETDVEKTFSKMRIRDLRQKLDAKGLDLDIDGSREALIANLKEHS
;
A
#
# COMPACT_ATOMS: atom_id res chain seq x y z
N MET A 1 -5.12 30.18 32.54
CA MET A 1 -6.44 30.78 32.84
C MET A 1 -6.53 32.03 31.99
N GLY A 2 -7.02 31.87 30.76
CA GLY A 2 -7.17 32.93 29.77
C GLY A 2 -8.48 32.67 29.06
N ASP A 3 -9.38 33.65 29.15
CA ASP A 3 -10.82 33.52 28.93
C ASP A 3 -11.18 33.03 27.51
N CYS A 4 -11.86 31.88 27.45
CA CYS A 4 -12.72 31.54 26.31
C CYS A 4 -13.93 32.48 26.37
N LYS A 5 -13.93 33.51 25.54
CA LYS A 5 -15.15 34.26 25.27
C LYS A 5 -16.12 33.35 24.51
N GLU A 6 -17.29 33.16 25.08
CA GLU A 6 -18.46 32.59 24.40
C GLU A 6 -18.68 33.35 23.09
N TYR A 7 -18.66 32.63 21.97
CA TYR A 7 -19.11 33.16 20.70
C TYR A 7 -20.64 33.09 20.71
N GLU A 8 -21.27 34.24 20.92
CA GLU A 8 -22.70 34.42 20.71
C GLU A 8 -23.07 34.10 19.25
N ASP A 9 -24.19 33.41 19.14
CA ASP A 9 -24.91 32.97 17.94
C ASP A 9 -24.93 34.05 16.84
N CYS A 10 -24.15 33.86 15.77
CA CYS A 10 -24.09 34.82 14.66
C CYS A 10 -25.15 34.48 13.62
N GLY A 11 -26.31 35.14 13.73
CA GLY A 11 -27.36 35.12 12.71
C GLY A 11 -26.86 35.69 11.38
N TYR A 12 -26.79 34.86 10.36
CA TYR A 12 -26.38 35.26 9.01
C TYR A 12 -27.56 35.87 8.25
N LEU A 13 -27.73 37.21 8.34
CA LEU A 13 -28.25 38.16 7.32
C LEU A 13 -28.70 39.47 8.00
N GLU A 14 -27.87 40.52 7.95
CA GLU A 14 -28.31 41.88 8.31
C GLU A 14 -28.66 42.67 7.04
N LYS A 15 -29.93 43.12 6.91
CA LYS A 15 -30.42 44.01 5.83
C LYS A 15 -30.10 43.54 4.40
N GLY A 16 -30.11 42.23 4.15
CA GLY A 16 -29.87 41.66 2.82
C GLY A 16 -28.40 41.63 2.38
N ALA A 17 -27.46 41.94 3.28
CA ALA A 17 -26.03 41.79 3.03
C ALA A 17 -25.45 40.66 3.90
N LEU A 18 -24.72 39.74 3.25
CA LEU A 18 -23.94 38.71 3.93
C LEU A 18 -22.61 39.32 4.38
N THR A 19 -22.42 39.47 5.69
CA THR A 19 -21.17 39.94 6.27
C THR A 19 -20.27 38.73 6.56
N ILE A 20 -19.18 38.58 5.81
CA ILE A 20 -18.15 37.57 6.06
C ILE A 20 -16.98 38.25 6.79
N GLN A 21 -16.70 37.82 8.01
CA GLN A 21 -15.54 38.28 8.76
C GLN A 21 -14.42 37.25 8.63
N VAL A 22 -13.33 37.61 7.94
CA VAL A 22 -12.16 36.74 7.75
C VAL A 22 -11.06 37.17 8.72
N GLY A 23 -10.74 36.33 9.69
CA GLY A 23 -9.56 36.47 10.54
C GLY A 23 -8.40 35.71 9.93
N ILE A 24 -7.31 36.41 9.58
CA ILE A 24 -6.07 35.79 9.11
C ILE A 24 -5.09 35.74 10.27
N LYS A 25 -4.71 34.54 10.70
CA LYS A 25 -3.62 34.33 11.64
C LYS A 25 -2.32 34.16 10.83
N LEU A 26 -1.35 35.03 11.06
CA LEU A 26 -0.01 34.86 10.52
C LEU A 26 0.75 33.97 11.50
N ASP A 27 0.96 32.70 11.14
CA ASP A 27 1.83 31.82 11.91
C ASP A 27 3.30 32.20 11.62
N GLU A 28 4.13 32.22 12.67
CA GLU A 28 5.56 32.47 12.53
C GLU A 28 6.23 31.35 11.72
N PHE A 29 7.15 31.72 10.83
CA PHE A 29 7.86 30.73 10.01
C PHE A 29 8.83 29.91 10.88
N ILE A 30 8.50 28.63 11.07
CA ILE A 30 9.37 27.66 11.72
C ILE A 30 9.92 26.72 10.64
N PRO A 31 11.26 26.68 10.42
CA PRO A 31 11.82 25.73 9.48
C PRO A 31 11.58 24.29 9.94
N LYS A 32 11.19 23.41 9.01
CA LYS A 32 10.99 21.98 9.28
C LYS A 32 12.31 21.32 9.67
N ASN A 33 12.25 20.30 10.51
CA ASN A 33 13.42 19.49 10.88
C ASN A 33 14.06 18.90 9.60
N PRO A 34 15.37 19.11 9.36
CA PRO A 34 16.03 18.67 8.13
C PRO A 34 16.33 17.16 8.10
N ALA A 35 16.02 16.38 9.14
CA ALA A 35 16.36 14.96 9.24
C ALA A 35 15.99 14.14 7.99
N SER A 36 14.78 14.29 7.47
CA SER A 36 14.34 13.59 6.24
C SER A 36 15.16 13.99 5.01
N SER A 37 15.56 15.28 4.93
CA SER A 37 16.42 15.75 3.84
C SER A 37 17.85 15.22 3.94
N PHE A 38 18.35 14.98 5.15
CA PHE A 38 19.64 14.34 5.36
C PHE A 38 19.59 12.85 5.00
N MET A 39 18.54 12.14 5.42
CA MET A 39 18.34 10.74 5.04
C MET A 39 18.33 10.56 3.52
N ARG A 40 17.56 11.38 2.79
CA ARG A 40 17.55 11.32 1.32
C ARG A 40 18.91 11.59 0.68
N LYS A 41 19.77 12.42 1.28
CA LYS A 41 21.11 12.69 0.75
C LYS A 41 22.07 11.51 0.92
N LEU A 42 21.79 10.58 1.85
CA LEU A 42 22.56 9.36 2.02
C LEU A 42 22.21 8.29 0.98
N PHE A 43 21.13 8.49 0.21
CA PHE A 43 20.79 7.57 -0.88
C PHE A 43 21.95 7.47 -1.87
N ASN A 44 22.44 6.24 -2.06
CA ASN A 44 23.53 5.93 -2.97
C ASN A 44 24.83 6.75 -2.71
N ASP A 45 25.09 7.15 -1.46
CA ASP A 45 26.36 7.80 -1.10
C ASP A 45 27.48 6.76 -0.98
N GLU A 46 28.46 6.84 -1.88
CA GLU A 46 29.59 5.90 -1.93
C GLU A 46 30.55 6.06 -0.75
N ASN A 47 30.59 7.24 -0.10
CA ASN A 47 31.58 7.54 0.91
C ASN A 47 31.25 6.95 2.29
N SER A 48 29.96 6.92 2.65
CA SER A 48 29.49 6.43 3.95
C SER A 48 28.84 5.05 3.90
N ALA A 49 28.60 4.50 2.70
CA ALA A 49 28.01 3.18 2.54
C ALA A 49 28.90 2.05 3.09
N ASP A 50 28.26 1.09 3.76
CA ASP A 50 28.87 -0.11 4.33
C ASP A 50 28.36 -1.40 3.63
N VAL A 51 27.49 -1.25 2.63
CA VAL A 51 27.02 -2.32 1.75
C VAL A 51 26.80 -1.78 0.34
N VAL A 52 27.06 -2.63 -0.66
CA VAL A 52 26.80 -2.35 -2.07
C VAL A 52 25.98 -3.51 -2.59
N PHE A 53 24.83 -3.23 -3.21
CA PHE A 53 24.02 -4.23 -3.90
C PHE A 53 24.42 -4.30 -5.37
N GLU A 54 24.53 -5.51 -5.88
CA GLU A 54 24.68 -5.77 -7.31
C GLU A 54 23.35 -6.28 -7.88
N ILE A 55 22.74 -5.50 -8.77
CA ILE A 55 21.48 -5.86 -9.40
C ILE A 55 21.77 -6.31 -10.83
N CYS A 56 21.53 -7.59 -11.11
CA CYS A 56 21.69 -8.17 -12.43
C CYS A 56 20.33 -8.34 -13.11
N GLU A 57 20.11 -7.66 -14.21
CA GLU A 57 18.92 -7.91 -15.03
C GLU A 57 19.11 -9.17 -15.89
N GLN A 58 18.37 -10.24 -15.57
CA GLN A 58 18.32 -11.42 -16.44
C GLN A 58 17.37 -11.17 -17.61
N GLN A 59 17.91 -10.82 -18.78
CA GLN A 59 17.13 -10.89 -20.01
C GLN A 59 16.80 -12.35 -20.32
N LYS A 60 15.52 -12.72 -20.24
CA LYS A 60 15.02 -13.96 -20.84
C LYS A 60 15.10 -13.79 -22.35
N SER A 61 16.05 -14.46 -22.99
CA SER A 61 16.05 -14.61 -24.44
C SER A 61 15.02 -15.68 -24.80
N ASP A 62 13.88 -15.30 -25.37
CA ASP A 62 12.90 -16.21 -26.01
C ASP A 62 13.43 -16.76 -27.34
N SER A 63 14.68 -17.21 -27.38
CA SER A 63 15.29 -17.71 -28.60
C SER A 63 16.08 -18.96 -28.29
N GLU A 64 15.42 -20.10 -28.46
CA GLU A 64 16.05 -21.39 -28.75
C GLU A 64 16.86 -21.26 -30.05
N SER A 65 18.06 -20.69 -29.98
CA SER A 65 19.05 -20.89 -31.01
C SER A 65 20.43 -20.98 -30.38
N ASP A 66 20.97 -22.19 -30.44
CA ASP A 66 22.37 -22.49 -30.22
C ASP A 66 23.26 -21.51 -30.97
N ARG A 67 23.94 -20.62 -30.24
CA ARG A 67 25.34 -20.23 -30.41
C ARG A 67 25.70 -19.13 -29.42
N LYS A 68 26.63 -19.47 -28.51
CA LYS A 68 27.47 -18.59 -27.67
C LYS A 68 27.42 -17.11 -28.07
N ARG A 69 26.48 -16.37 -27.48
CA ARG A 69 26.46 -14.91 -27.46
C ARG A 69 26.56 -14.51 -26.01
N ALA A 70 27.59 -13.73 -25.67
CA ALA A 70 27.82 -13.27 -24.30
C ALA A 70 26.51 -12.70 -23.74
N LYS A 71 26.07 -13.26 -22.61
CA LYS A 71 24.91 -12.80 -21.84
C LYS A 71 25.24 -11.39 -21.37
N THR A 72 24.68 -10.36 -22.00
CA THR A 72 24.89 -8.97 -21.61
C THR A 72 24.06 -8.71 -20.35
N SER A 73 24.60 -9.07 -19.18
CA SER A 73 24.05 -8.65 -17.90
C SER A 73 24.30 -7.15 -17.74
N THR A 74 23.23 -6.35 -17.67
CA THR A 74 23.37 -4.97 -17.19
C THR A 74 23.52 -5.06 -15.68
N GLU A 75 24.76 -4.93 -15.20
CA GLU A 75 25.10 -4.89 -13.78
C GLU A 75 24.99 -3.43 -13.30
N LYS A 76 24.10 -3.17 -12.34
CA LYS A 76 24.04 -1.88 -11.65
C LYS A 76 24.38 -2.07 -10.18
N LEU A 77 25.22 -1.17 -9.67
CA LEU A 77 25.63 -1.15 -8.26
C LEU A 77 24.87 -0.05 -7.52
N TYR A 78 24.36 -0.38 -6.32
CA TYR A 78 23.70 0.59 -5.44
C TYR A 78 24.32 0.56 -4.06
N HIS A 79 24.79 1.73 -3.60
CA HIS A 79 25.41 1.92 -2.31
C HIS A 79 24.35 2.17 -1.24
N ALA A 80 24.46 1.49 -0.09
CA ALA A 80 23.51 1.60 0.99
C ALA A 80 24.13 1.41 2.39
N HIS A 81 23.30 1.54 3.41
CA HIS A 81 23.68 1.52 4.82
C HIS A 81 22.93 0.41 5.56
N ARG A 82 23.64 -0.59 6.07
CA ARG A 82 23.07 -1.76 6.79
C ARG A 82 22.19 -1.34 7.95
N PHE A 83 22.62 -0.31 8.70
CA PHE A 83 21.86 0.22 9.84
C PHE A 83 20.50 0.77 9.42
N ILE A 84 20.41 1.47 8.28
CA ILE A 84 19.14 2.01 7.78
C ILE A 84 18.25 0.84 7.32
N LEU A 85 18.79 -0.08 6.53
CA LEU A 85 18.03 -1.22 6.00
C LEU A 85 17.41 -2.07 7.11
N GLN A 86 18.16 -2.32 8.20
CA GLN A 86 17.68 -3.08 9.36
C GLN A 86 16.43 -2.50 10.02
N HIS A 87 16.24 -1.18 9.96
CA HIS A 87 15.08 -0.52 10.55
C HIS A 87 13.86 -0.49 9.62
N TYR A 88 14.06 -0.67 8.32
CA TYR A 88 12.98 -0.60 7.32
C TYR A 88 12.52 -1.98 6.82
N SER A 89 13.40 -2.98 6.82
CA SER A 89 13.10 -4.31 6.29
C SER A 89 14.01 -5.37 6.91
N ALA A 90 13.39 -6.43 7.44
CA ALA A 90 14.12 -7.58 7.96
C ALA A 90 14.78 -8.38 6.84
N GLU A 91 14.14 -8.46 5.68
CA GLU A 91 14.53 -9.20 4.49
C GLU A 91 15.79 -8.58 3.86
N LEU A 92 15.81 -7.26 3.66
CA LEU A 92 16.99 -6.54 3.16
C LEU A 92 18.15 -6.66 4.15
N SER A 93 17.86 -6.61 5.46
CA SER A 93 18.87 -6.82 6.50
C SER A 93 19.46 -8.24 6.44
N ALA A 94 18.61 -9.26 6.27
CA ALA A 94 19.04 -10.66 6.16
C ALA A 94 19.90 -10.89 4.90
N ILE A 95 19.55 -10.26 3.78
CA ILE A 95 20.36 -10.30 2.55
C ILE A 95 21.76 -9.71 2.81
N CYS A 96 21.87 -8.63 3.58
CA CYS A 96 23.16 -8.04 3.96
C CYS A 96 23.96 -8.89 4.95
N ALA A 97 23.27 -9.65 5.81
CA ALA A 97 23.89 -10.49 6.82
C ALA A 97 24.43 -11.82 6.25
N THR A 98 23.71 -12.41 5.30
CA THR A 98 24.06 -13.68 4.65
C THR A 98 25.22 -13.57 3.67
N SER A 99 25.63 -12.35 3.31
CA SER A 99 26.63 -12.14 2.27
C SER A 99 28.08 -12.30 2.73
N ASP A 100 28.38 -12.61 4.00
CA ASP A 100 29.74 -12.95 4.52
C ASP A 100 30.89 -12.04 4.02
N GLY A 101 30.62 -10.75 3.83
CA GLY A 101 31.59 -9.76 3.32
C GLY A 101 31.68 -9.68 1.79
N MET A 102 30.87 -10.45 1.06
CA MET A 102 30.59 -10.30 -0.36
C MET A 102 29.43 -9.31 -0.61
N THR A 103 29.44 -8.73 -1.81
CA THR A 103 28.37 -7.89 -2.36
C THR A 103 27.09 -8.72 -2.53
N PRO A 104 25.95 -8.37 -1.91
CA PRO A 104 24.69 -9.06 -2.18
C PRO A 104 24.26 -8.91 -3.64
N ILE A 105 23.99 -10.04 -4.30
CA ILE A 105 23.56 -10.08 -5.70
C ILE A 105 22.06 -10.34 -5.76
N ILE A 106 21.33 -9.46 -6.45
CA ILE A 106 19.89 -9.54 -6.67
C ILE A 106 19.65 -9.70 -8.18
N THR A 107 18.92 -10.75 -8.57
CA THR A 107 18.74 -11.11 -10.00
C THR A 107 17.30 -11.09 -10.47
N ASP A 108 16.37 -10.89 -9.55
CA ASP A 108 14.93 -11.11 -9.70
C ASP A 108 14.12 -9.81 -9.76
N VAL A 109 14.78 -8.66 -9.62
CA VAL A 109 14.16 -7.34 -9.71
C VAL A 109 14.90 -6.48 -10.73
N LYS A 110 14.14 -5.69 -11.49
CA LYS A 110 14.70 -4.74 -12.46
C LYS A 110 15.53 -3.68 -11.71
N PRO A 111 16.70 -3.28 -12.23
CA PRO A 111 17.54 -2.31 -11.54
C PRO A 111 16.83 -0.98 -11.21
N GLU A 112 15.98 -0.47 -12.09
CA GLU A 112 15.22 0.76 -11.82
C GLU A 112 14.18 0.59 -10.71
N VAL A 113 13.50 -0.55 -10.64
CA VAL A 113 12.53 -0.84 -9.56
C VAL A 113 13.25 -0.94 -8.22
N PHE A 114 14.39 -1.66 -8.18
CA PHE A 114 15.21 -1.74 -6.97
C PHE A 114 15.76 -0.37 -6.55
N ARG A 115 16.17 0.47 -7.51
CA ARG A 115 16.63 1.83 -7.23
C ARG A 115 15.55 2.66 -6.51
N HIS A 116 14.32 2.61 -7.00
CA HIS A 116 13.19 3.32 -6.40
C HIS A 116 12.79 2.74 -5.04
N LEU A 117 12.79 1.42 -4.89
CA LEU A 117 12.57 0.74 -3.61
C LEU A 117 13.62 1.19 -2.57
N LEU A 118 14.90 1.21 -2.96
CA LEU A 118 15.96 1.70 -2.09
C LEU A 118 15.78 3.19 -1.79
N TYR A 119 15.47 4.02 -2.79
CA TYR A 119 15.20 5.45 -2.61
C TYR A 119 14.06 5.70 -1.60
N TYR A 120 13.01 4.88 -1.64
CA TYR A 120 11.90 4.93 -0.69
C TYR A 120 12.35 4.68 0.75
N VAL A 121 13.25 3.72 0.96
CA VAL A 121 13.85 3.44 2.28
C VAL A 121 14.61 4.66 2.85
N TYR A 122 15.18 5.51 1.99
CA TYR A 122 15.81 6.76 2.43
C TYR A 122 14.82 7.93 2.61
N GLY A 123 13.52 7.69 2.54
CA GLY A 123 12.46 8.68 2.70
C GLY A 123 12.24 9.54 1.45
N GLY A 124 12.47 8.94 0.28
CA GLY A 124 12.08 9.48 -1.02
C GLY A 124 10.69 9.00 -1.44
N ASP A 125 9.99 9.83 -2.21
CA ASP A 125 8.66 9.51 -2.74
C ASP A 125 8.79 8.98 -4.18
N ILE A 126 7.90 8.07 -4.58
CA ILE A 126 7.82 7.55 -5.95
C ILE A 126 6.78 8.36 -6.72
N SER A 127 7.06 8.72 -7.98
CA SER A 127 6.13 9.47 -8.80
C SER A 127 5.04 8.57 -9.40
N ASP A 128 3.87 9.16 -9.70
CA ASP A 128 2.78 8.43 -10.38
C ASP A 128 3.23 7.87 -11.74
N ASP A 129 4.13 8.57 -12.45
CA ASP A 129 4.69 8.11 -13.72
C ASP A 129 5.56 6.85 -13.53
N ASP A 130 6.35 6.79 -12.46
CA ASP A 130 7.16 5.61 -12.14
C ASP A 130 6.28 4.42 -11.76
N PHE A 131 5.20 4.65 -11.00
CA PHE A 131 4.21 3.61 -10.71
C PHE A 131 3.55 3.09 -11.99
N ALA A 132 3.20 3.96 -12.95
CA ALA A 132 2.62 3.57 -14.23
C ALA A 132 3.55 2.71 -15.08
N VAL A 133 4.86 2.95 -15.03
CA VAL A 133 5.84 2.14 -15.78
C VAL A 133 6.06 0.76 -15.13
N HIS A 134 5.88 0.66 -13.80
CA HIS A 134 6.29 -0.48 -12.99
C HIS A 134 5.17 -1.05 -12.12
N GLU A 135 3.93 -1.01 -12.61
CA GLU A 135 2.67 -1.25 -11.86
C GLU A 135 2.75 -2.39 -10.83
N LYS A 136 2.96 -3.63 -11.30
CA LYS A 136 3.04 -4.83 -10.44
C LYS A 136 4.44 -5.06 -9.88
N ASP A 137 5.47 -4.52 -10.53
CA ASP A 137 6.86 -4.75 -10.11
C ASP A 137 7.12 -4.14 -8.73
N PHE A 138 6.50 -3.00 -8.40
CA PHE A 138 6.62 -2.39 -7.08
C PHE A 138 5.95 -3.22 -5.99
N ILE A 139 4.73 -3.72 -6.21
CA ILE A 139 4.05 -4.59 -5.23
C ILE A 139 4.88 -5.86 -5.01
N ASN A 140 5.29 -6.53 -6.08
CA ASN A 140 6.07 -7.79 -5.99
C ASN A 140 7.42 -7.60 -5.29
N SER A 141 8.14 -6.52 -5.61
CA SER A 141 9.45 -6.25 -5.01
C SER A 141 9.33 -5.78 -3.57
N ALA A 142 8.35 -4.93 -3.25
CA ALA A 142 8.10 -4.46 -1.90
C ALA A 142 7.65 -5.60 -0.97
N ASP A 143 6.78 -6.50 -1.45
CA ASP A 143 6.40 -7.71 -0.72
C ASP A 143 7.62 -8.61 -0.45
N LYS A 144 8.40 -8.89 -1.50
CA LYS A 144 9.57 -9.76 -1.39
C LYS A 144 10.67 -9.22 -0.47
N TYR A 145 10.90 -7.92 -0.50
CA TYR A 145 11.91 -7.26 0.32
C TYR A 145 11.31 -6.67 1.61
N GLY A 146 10.07 -6.96 1.96
CA GLY A 146 9.45 -6.52 3.21
C GLY A 146 9.42 -5.00 3.40
N VAL A 147 9.24 -4.22 2.32
CA VAL A 147 9.05 -2.77 2.39
C VAL A 147 7.56 -2.47 2.40
N THR A 148 6.91 -2.75 3.54
CA THR A 148 5.45 -2.78 3.67
C THR A 148 4.76 -1.49 3.25
N ASN A 149 5.26 -0.32 3.67
CA ASN A 149 4.62 0.96 3.33
C ASN A 149 4.61 1.22 1.82
N LEU A 150 5.69 0.85 1.13
CA LEU A 150 5.76 0.97 -0.33
C LEU A 150 4.76 0.04 -1.01
N LYS A 151 4.59 -1.19 -0.49
CA LYS A 151 3.60 -2.14 -1.01
C LYS A 151 2.18 -1.58 -0.88
N LEU A 152 1.84 -1.02 0.28
CA LEU A 152 0.52 -0.42 0.53
C LEU A 152 0.25 0.79 -0.37
N GLU A 153 1.26 1.63 -0.59
CA GLU A 153 1.17 2.78 -1.50
C GLU A 153 1.00 2.35 -2.96
N ALA A 154 1.79 1.36 -3.40
CA ALA A 154 1.68 0.77 -4.72
C ALA A 154 0.30 0.10 -4.94
N GLU A 155 -0.23 -0.57 -3.92
CA GLU A 155 -1.58 -1.17 -3.95
C GLU A 155 -2.66 -0.11 -4.15
N VAL A 156 -2.62 0.99 -3.39
CA VAL A 156 -3.58 2.10 -3.53
C VAL A 156 -3.52 2.69 -4.94
N TRP A 157 -2.30 2.91 -5.45
CA TRP A 157 -2.11 3.41 -6.80
C TRP A 157 -2.67 2.43 -7.85
N TYR A 158 -2.40 1.13 -7.69
CA TYR A 158 -2.83 0.08 -8.62
C TYR A 158 -4.36 -0.03 -8.70
N VAL A 159 -5.05 0.01 -7.56
CA VAL A 159 -6.52 -0.03 -7.48
C VAL A 159 -7.15 1.21 -8.13
N ASN A 160 -6.55 2.39 -7.98
CA ASN A 160 -7.10 3.63 -8.53
C ASN A 160 -6.90 3.77 -10.04
N ASN A 161 -5.85 3.16 -10.60
CA ASN A 161 -5.48 3.34 -12.00
C ASN A 161 -5.77 2.12 -12.89
N THR A 162 -6.02 0.94 -12.30
CA THR A 162 -6.34 -0.27 -13.06
C THR A 162 -7.84 -0.50 -13.12
N GLU A 163 -8.37 -0.64 -14.33
CA GLU A 163 -9.77 -1.02 -14.52
C GLU A 163 -9.96 -2.54 -14.34
N ILE A 164 -10.80 -2.92 -13.38
CA ILE A 164 -11.23 -4.30 -13.18
C ILE A 164 -12.35 -4.60 -14.18
N THR A 165 -12.18 -5.68 -14.94
CA THR A 165 -13.11 -6.12 -15.99
C THR A 165 -13.44 -7.60 -15.79
N ILE A 166 -14.53 -8.07 -16.40
CA ILE A 166 -14.98 -9.47 -16.29
C ILE A 166 -13.89 -10.46 -16.73
N ASP A 167 -13.08 -10.09 -17.72
CA ASP A 167 -12.04 -10.96 -18.25
C ASP A 167 -10.79 -10.99 -17.35
N ASN A 168 -10.53 -9.94 -16.55
CA ASN A 168 -9.36 -9.85 -15.65
C ASN A 168 -9.69 -10.10 -14.17
N VAL A 169 -10.97 -10.27 -13.80
CA VAL A 169 -11.43 -10.29 -12.41
C VAL A 169 -10.82 -11.43 -11.59
N ILE A 170 -10.71 -12.62 -12.18
CA ILE A 170 -10.13 -13.80 -11.49
C ILE A 170 -8.62 -13.66 -11.35
N ASP A 171 -7.93 -13.23 -12.40
CA ASP A 171 -6.47 -13.01 -12.32
C ASP A 171 -6.13 -11.93 -11.30
N SER A 172 -6.94 -10.86 -11.24
CA SER A 172 -6.80 -9.79 -10.25
C SER A 172 -7.08 -10.29 -8.84
N LEU A 173 -8.11 -11.15 -8.66
CA LEU A 173 -8.42 -11.76 -7.37
C LEU A 173 -7.30 -12.67 -6.88
N LEU A 174 -6.79 -13.56 -7.74
CA LEU A 174 -5.71 -14.49 -7.40
C LEU A 174 -4.41 -13.74 -7.11
N TYR A 175 -4.12 -12.68 -7.88
CA TYR A 175 -2.98 -11.81 -7.62
C TYR A 175 -3.10 -11.09 -6.27
N ALA A 176 -4.28 -10.52 -5.98
CA ALA A 176 -4.53 -9.84 -4.72
C ALA A 176 -4.37 -10.78 -3.52
N ASP A 177 -4.88 -12.01 -3.64
CA ASP A 177 -4.74 -13.02 -2.60
C ASP A 177 -3.27 -13.45 -2.42
N ALA A 178 -2.59 -13.77 -3.52
CA ALA A 178 -1.20 -14.22 -3.49
C ALA A 178 -0.24 -13.18 -2.89
N MET A 179 -0.46 -11.89 -3.18
CA MET A 179 0.35 -10.78 -2.64
C MET A 179 -0.23 -10.20 -1.35
N ASN A 180 -1.28 -10.79 -0.77
CA ASN A 180 -1.97 -10.28 0.42
C ASN A 180 -2.41 -8.81 0.32
N CYS A 181 -2.79 -8.37 -0.89
CA CYS A 181 -3.30 -7.04 -1.16
C CYS A 181 -4.79 -6.96 -0.79
N ALA A 182 -5.07 -6.67 0.47
CA ALA A 182 -6.43 -6.62 1.01
C ALA A 182 -7.33 -5.56 0.34
N LEU A 183 -6.81 -4.39 -0.02
CA LEU A 183 -7.57 -3.32 -0.67
C LEU A 183 -7.92 -3.71 -2.11
N LEU A 184 -6.98 -4.32 -2.84
CA LEU A 184 -7.25 -4.83 -4.19
C LEU A 184 -8.29 -5.96 -4.14
N LYS A 185 -8.15 -6.90 -3.19
CA LYS A 185 -9.12 -7.99 -2.98
C LYS A 185 -10.51 -7.43 -2.68
N GLU A 186 -10.62 -6.40 -1.85
CA GLU A 186 -11.89 -5.72 -1.56
C GLU A 186 -12.50 -5.08 -2.82
N SER A 187 -11.70 -4.36 -3.62
CA SER A 187 -12.16 -3.72 -4.85
C SER A 187 -12.66 -4.74 -5.89
N VAL A 188 -11.97 -5.87 -6.03
CA VAL A 188 -12.38 -6.97 -6.91
C VAL A 188 -13.69 -7.59 -6.44
N MET A 189 -13.88 -7.79 -5.13
CA MET A 189 -15.13 -8.32 -4.58
C MET A 189 -16.31 -7.38 -4.78
N ASP A 190 -16.11 -6.08 -4.59
CA ASP A 190 -17.14 -5.10 -4.87
C ASP A 190 -17.57 -5.14 -6.34
N PHE A 191 -16.63 -5.24 -7.28
CA PHE A 191 -16.93 -5.38 -8.71
C PHE A 191 -17.72 -6.67 -9.02
N ILE A 192 -17.34 -7.80 -8.40
CA ILE A 192 -18.06 -9.07 -8.54
C ILE A 192 -19.52 -8.95 -8.10
N VAL A 193 -19.78 -8.25 -6.99
CA VAL A 193 -21.13 -8.06 -6.47
C VAL A 193 -21.94 -7.10 -7.35
N GLU A 194 -21.32 -6.02 -7.84
CA GLU A 194 -21.96 -5.05 -8.73
C GLU A 194 -22.33 -5.68 -10.08
N SER A 195 -21.46 -6.54 -10.63
CA SER A 195 -21.62 -7.18 -11.94
C SER A 195 -22.01 -8.67 -11.85
N LYS A 196 -22.71 -9.05 -10.77
CA LYS A 196 -23.04 -10.45 -10.41
C LYS A 196 -23.65 -11.28 -11.53
N GLU A 197 -24.54 -10.70 -12.35
CA GLU A 197 -25.24 -11.42 -13.41
C GLU A 197 -24.30 -11.87 -14.53
N GLU A 198 -23.37 -11.00 -14.93
CA GLU A 198 -22.38 -11.30 -15.97
C GLU A 198 -21.29 -12.24 -15.45
N VAL A 199 -20.83 -12.01 -14.21
CA VAL A 199 -19.82 -12.84 -13.55
C VAL A 199 -20.33 -14.28 -13.41
N MET A 200 -21.57 -14.48 -12.97
CA MET A 200 -22.17 -15.82 -12.85
C MET A 200 -22.24 -16.59 -14.18
N GLN A 201 -22.31 -15.89 -15.31
CA GLN A 201 -22.42 -16.51 -16.63
C GLN A 201 -21.06 -16.79 -17.26
N ARG A 202 -20.08 -15.91 -17.05
CA ARG A 202 -18.82 -15.91 -17.81
C ARG A 202 -17.60 -16.34 -17.01
N VAL A 203 -17.68 -16.33 -15.69
CA VAL A 203 -16.51 -16.50 -14.81
C VAL A 203 -16.57 -17.83 -14.07
N SER A 204 -15.43 -18.52 -14.00
CA SER A 204 -15.23 -19.74 -13.23
C SER A 204 -14.45 -19.44 -11.95
N PHE A 205 -14.91 -19.97 -10.82
CA PHE A 205 -14.27 -19.79 -9.51
C PHE A 205 -13.52 -21.05 -9.01
N GLN A 206 -13.24 -22.01 -9.88
CA GLN A 206 -12.68 -23.30 -9.48
C GLN A 206 -11.31 -23.21 -8.78
N ASP A 207 -10.47 -22.26 -9.20
CA ASP A 207 -9.11 -22.09 -8.69
C ASP A 207 -9.03 -21.06 -7.54
N VAL A 208 -10.16 -20.53 -7.11
CA VAL A 208 -10.21 -19.45 -6.12
C VAL A 208 -10.21 -20.05 -4.70
N PRO A 209 -9.33 -19.56 -3.81
CA PRO A 209 -9.29 -19.99 -2.42
C PRO A 209 -10.62 -19.79 -1.68
N GLY A 210 -10.95 -20.69 -0.75
CA GLY A 210 -12.26 -20.66 -0.07
C GLY A 210 -12.41 -19.54 0.96
N ASP A 211 -11.30 -18.98 1.46
CA ASP A 211 -11.28 -17.86 2.40
C ASP A 211 -11.88 -16.59 1.79
N VAL A 212 -11.78 -16.41 0.47
CA VAL A 212 -12.34 -15.24 -0.22
C VAL A 212 -13.87 -15.12 -0.07
N CYS A 213 -14.56 -16.20 0.29
CA CYS A 213 -16.01 -16.17 0.51
C CYS A 213 -16.40 -15.22 1.65
N LYS A 214 -15.53 -15.00 2.64
CA LYS A 214 -15.79 -14.01 3.70
C LYS A 214 -15.77 -12.59 3.15
N ASP A 215 -14.81 -12.28 2.30
CA ASP A 215 -14.72 -10.99 1.63
C ASP A 215 -15.93 -10.74 0.72
N LEU A 216 -16.37 -11.77 0.00
CA LEU A 216 -17.58 -11.72 -0.83
C LEU A 216 -18.84 -11.43 0.00
N LEU A 217 -19.03 -12.14 1.13
CA LEU A 217 -20.16 -11.91 2.03
C LEU A 217 -20.12 -10.50 2.65
N ALA A 218 -18.94 -9.99 2.97
CA ALA A 218 -18.76 -8.62 3.45
C ALA A 218 -19.13 -7.60 2.36
N ALA A 219 -18.71 -7.81 1.11
CA ALA A 219 -19.07 -6.98 -0.03
C ALA A 219 -20.58 -7.00 -0.31
N MET A 220 -21.21 -8.18 -0.29
CA MET A 220 -22.66 -8.33 -0.43
C MET A 220 -23.41 -7.58 0.67
N SER A 221 -22.97 -7.71 1.93
CA SER A 221 -23.60 -7.00 3.06
C SER A 221 -23.59 -5.49 2.85
N ARG A 222 -22.43 -4.94 2.44
CA ARG A 222 -22.30 -3.51 2.10
C ARG A 222 -23.18 -3.10 0.92
N HIS A 223 -23.34 -3.96 -0.08
CA HIS A 223 -24.20 -3.67 -1.23
C HIS A 223 -25.67 -3.62 -0.85
N TYR A 224 -26.18 -4.55 -0.04
CA TYR A 224 -27.60 -4.57 0.35
C TYR A 224 -27.99 -3.40 1.27
N GLU A 225 -27.09 -2.93 2.12
CA GLU A 225 -27.32 -1.75 2.97
C GLU A 225 -27.50 -0.47 2.14
N LYS A 226 -26.81 -0.34 1.00
CA LYS A 226 -27.03 0.78 0.07
C LYS A 226 -28.45 0.80 -0.50
N ASP A 227 -29.09 -0.36 -0.66
CA ASP A 227 -30.39 -0.53 -1.30
C ASP A 227 -31.59 -0.47 -0.33
N SER A 228 -31.36 -0.44 0.99
CA SER A 228 -32.41 -0.34 2.01
C SER A 228 -32.03 0.65 3.12
N PRO A 229 -32.31 1.96 2.97
CA PRO A 229 -31.91 2.99 3.92
C PRO A 229 -32.74 3.02 5.23
N GLY A 230 -33.42 1.93 5.60
CA GLY A 230 -34.66 2.02 6.37
C GLY A 230 -34.82 1.17 7.62
N ASP A 231 -33.88 0.31 7.99
CA ASP A 231 -34.11 -0.61 9.13
C ASP A 231 -32.83 -0.92 9.90
N ASP A 232 -32.22 0.11 10.51
CA ASP A 232 -31.15 -0.09 11.49
C ASP A 232 -31.57 0.54 12.83
N VAL A 233 -32.19 -0.28 13.67
CA VAL A 233 -31.90 -0.21 15.10
C VAL A 233 -30.48 -0.73 15.23
N GLU A 234 -29.50 0.18 15.24
CA GLU A 234 -28.12 -0.15 15.56
C GLU A 234 -28.09 -0.73 16.98
N ASP A 235 -28.01 -2.04 17.08
CA ASP A 235 -27.53 -2.67 18.30
C ASP A 235 -26.01 -2.46 18.33
N GLU A 236 -25.58 -1.29 18.79
CA GLU A 236 -24.18 -0.89 19.00
C GLU A 236 -23.40 -1.86 19.92
N THR A 237 -24.04 -2.90 20.44
CA THR A 237 -23.45 -3.86 21.38
C THR A 237 -22.61 -4.96 20.72
N ASP A 238 -22.67 -5.13 19.38
CA ASP A 238 -21.98 -6.21 18.67
C ASP A 238 -20.78 -5.70 17.85
N VAL A 239 -19.69 -5.35 18.56
CA VAL A 239 -18.40 -4.87 18.02
C VAL A 239 -17.87 -5.76 16.88
N GLU A 240 -18.20 -7.05 16.91
CA GLU A 240 -17.81 -8.03 15.89
C GLU A 240 -18.48 -7.76 14.53
N LYS A 241 -19.77 -7.44 14.50
CA LYS A 241 -20.47 -7.06 13.26
C LYS A 241 -19.95 -5.75 12.70
N THR A 242 -19.54 -4.83 13.58
CA THR A 242 -19.03 -3.52 13.19
C THR A 242 -17.74 -3.62 12.37
N PHE A 243 -16.76 -4.43 12.81
CA PHE A 243 -15.49 -4.58 12.07
C PHE A 243 -15.63 -5.39 10.78
N SER A 244 -16.47 -6.43 10.78
CA SER A 244 -16.63 -7.30 9.61
C SER A 244 -17.17 -6.57 8.37
N LYS A 245 -17.87 -5.45 8.55
CA LYS A 245 -18.43 -4.65 7.44
C LYS A 245 -17.54 -3.48 6.99
N MET A 246 -16.59 -3.03 7.83
CA MET A 246 -15.75 -1.84 7.56
C MET A 246 -14.88 -1.98 6.31
N ARG A 247 -14.52 -0.85 5.69
CA ARG A 247 -13.60 -0.85 4.55
C ARG A 247 -12.17 -1.15 5.00
N ILE A 248 -11.35 -1.74 4.12
CA ILE A 248 -9.92 -1.95 4.41
C ILE A 248 -9.24 -0.64 4.84
N ARG A 249 -9.57 0.47 4.17
CA ARG A 249 -9.10 1.81 4.55
C ARG A 249 -9.38 2.13 6.02
N ASP A 250 -10.61 1.90 6.48
CA ASP A 250 -11.02 2.22 7.84
C ASP A 250 -10.35 1.28 8.86
N LEU A 251 -10.19 0.00 8.50
CA LEU A 251 -9.48 -0.98 9.33
C LEU A 251 -8.01 -0.59 9.51
N ARG A 252 -7.31 -0.24 8.42
CA ARG A 252 -5.92 0.24 8.45
C ARG A 252 -5.79 1.52 9.27
N GLN A 253 -6.69 2.49 9.08
CA GLN A 253 -6.69 3.74 9.84
C GLN A 253 -6.90 3.51 11.35
N LYS A 254 -7.76 2.56 11.72
CA LYS A 254 -7.97 2.21 13.14
C LYS A 254 -6.76 1.52 13.77
N LEU A 255 -6.02 0.71 13.01
CA LEU A 255 -4.79 0.08 13.47
C LEU A 255 -3.67 1.10 13.69
N ASP A 256 -3.48 2.01 12.72
CA ASP A 256 -2.53 3.13 12.81
C ASP A 256 -2.84 4.03 14.02
N ALA A 257 -4.12 4.36 14.25
CA ALA A 257 -4.54 5.14 15.43
C ALA A 257 -4.25 4.44 16.77
N LYS A 258 -4.12 3.10 16.77
CA LYS A 258 -3.73 2.30 17.94
C LYS A 258 -2.21 2.06 18.02
N GLY A 259 -1.42 2.50 17.04
CA GLY A 259 0.02 2.27 16.95
C GLY A 259 0.40 0.82 16.65
N LEU A 260 -0.48 0.07 15.96
CA LEU A 260 -0.27 -1.33 15.57
C LEU A 260 0.28 -1.43 14.14
N ASP A 261 1.33 -0.67 13.86
CA ASP A 261 1.82 -0.40 12.50
C ASP A 261 2.45 -1.61 11.82
N LEU A 262 2.86 -2.62 12.61
CA LEU A 262 3.55 -3.83 12.12
C LEU A 262 2.64 -4.78 11.34
N ASP A 263 1.32 -4.68 11.46
CA ASP A 263 0.38 -5.65 10.87
C ASP A 263 -0.64 -5.03 9.88
N ILE A 264 -0.34 -3.84 9.34
CA ILE A 264 -1.26 -3.10 8.44
C ILE A 264 -1.39 -3.76 7.05
N ASP A 265 -0.42 -4.59 6.66
CA ASP A 265 -0.38 -5.34 5.39
C ASP A 265 -0.88 -6.78 5.51
N GLY A 266 -1.69 -7.06 6.53
CA GLY A 266 -2.39 -8.33 6.71
C GLY A 266 -3.64 -8.48 5.83
N SER A 267 -4.16 -9.70 5.74
CA SER A 267 -5.47 -9.95 5.14
C SER A 267 -6.57 -9.23 5.93
N ARG A 268 -7.77 -9.09 5.35
CA ARG A 268 -8.92 -8.50 6.05
C ARG A 268 -9.16 -9.15 7.42
N GLU A 269 -9.08 -10.47 7.50
CA GLU A 269 -9.23 -11.24 8.74
C GLU A 269 -8.15 -10.91 9.76
N ALA A 270 -6.89 -10.77 9.33
CA ALA A 270 -5.79 -10.40 10.20
C ALA A 270 -5.98 -9.00 10.78
N LEU A 271 -6.37 -8.02 9.95
CA LEU A 271 -6.67 -6.66 10.41
C LEU A 271 -7.79 -6.65 11.45
N ILE A 272 -8.87 -7.40 11.21
CA ILE A 272 -10.00 -7.51 12.15
C ILE A 272 -9.57 -8.23 13.43
N ALA A 273 -8.80 -9.32 13.34
CA ALA A 273 -8.33 -10.07 14.50
C ALA A 273 -7.46 -9.19 15.42
N ASN A 274 -6.54 -8.42 14.84
CA ASN A 274 -5.68 -7.51 15.59
C ASN A 274 -6.48 -6.40 16.28
N LEU A 275 -7.49 -5.84 15.59
CA LEU A 275 -8.37 -4.84 16.19
C LEU A 275 -9.19 -5.40 17.36
N LYS A 276 -9.62 -6.68 17.27
CA LYS A 276 -10.37 -7.38 18.33
C LYS A 276 -9.51 -7.73 19.54
N GLU A 277 -8.25 -8.13 19.32
CA GLU A 277 -7.33 -8.40 20.44
C GLU A 277 -7.05 -7.14 21.26
N HIS A 278 -7.11 -5.97 20.62
CA HIS A 278 -6.80 -4.68 21.23
C HIS A 278 -8.05 -3.79 21.42
N SER A 279 -9.26 -4.34 21.38
CA SER A 279 -10.53 -3.60 21.57
C SER A 279 -11.03 -3.61 23.01
#